data_AF-A0A9K3JZT6-F1
#
_entry.id   AF-A0A9K3JZT6-F1
#
_cell.length_a   1.000
_cell.length_b   1.000
_cell.length_c   1.000
_cell.angle_alpha   90.00
_cell.angle_beta   90.00
_cell.angle_gamma   90.00
#
_symmetry.space_group_name_H-M   'P 1'
#
loop_
_entity.id
_entity.type
_entity.pdbx_description
1 polymer ?
#
loop_
_entity_poly.entity_id
_entity_poly.type
_entity_poly.pdbx_seq_one_letter_code
_entity_poly.pdbx_strand_id
1 'polypeptide(L)'
;MGDAVISALVNEMVRRLTSAAIEEVGLLRRFKGDILRLKEDFEQIQAVLEDAEEKHIKEKAVELWLRRLRSASLKVEDVLDDISTETLLQHLNKEKGIKYKVENV
;
A
#
# COMPACT_ATOMS: atom_id res chain seq x y z
N MET A 1 4.05 22.96 -5.03
CA MET A 1 5.26 22.15 -4.79
C MET A 1 5.04 21.04 -3.75
N GLY A 2 4.34 21.29 -2.63
CA GLY A 2 3.99 20.22 -1.69
C GLY A 2 3.01 19.16 -2.23
N ASP A 3 2.10 19.56 -3.14
CA ASP A 3 1.00 18.71 -3.64
C ASP A 3 1.47 17.60 -4.58
N ALA A 4 2.22 17.95 -5.63
CA ALA A 4 2.64 17.00 -6.68
C ALA A 4 3.43 15.79 -6.14
N VAL A 5 4.21 15.97 -5.07
CA VAL A 5 4.96 14.87 -4.45
C VAL A 5 4.02 13.92 -3.69
N ILE A 6 2.93 14.44 -3.12
CA ILE A 6 1.93 13.62 -2.42
C ILE A 6 1.03 12.91 -3.42
N SER A 7 0.61 13.58 -4.50
CA SER A 7 -0.16 12.94 -5.59
C SER A 7 0.64 11.79 -6.23
N ALA A 8 1.94 11.99 -6.47
CA ALA A 8 2.81 10.92 -6.98
C ALA A 8 2.89 9.72 -6.02
N LEU A 9 2.98 9.98 -4.71
CA LEU A 9 2.98 8.94 -3.69
C LEU A 9 1.65 8.17 -3.66
N VAL A 10 0.52 8.87 -3.69
CA VAL A 10 -0.82 8.25 -3.71
C VAL A 10 -0.99 7.38 -4.95
N ASN A 11 -0.59 7.85 -6.12
CA ASN A 11 -0.65 7.08 -7.36
C ASN A 11 0.18 5.80 -7.28
N GLU A 12 1.38 5.86 -6.71
CA GLU A 12 2.22 4.69 -6.51
C GLU A 12 1.57 3.69 -5.55
N MET A 13 0.94 4.15 -4.48
CA MET A 13 0.19 3.30 -3.56
C MET A 13 -0.97 2.57 -4.24
N VAL A 14 -1.79 3.30 -5.00
CA VAL A 14 -2.90 2.71 -5.78
C VAL A 14 -2.37 1.62 -6.71
N ARG A 15 -1.24 1.86 -7.38
CA ARG A 15 -0.59 0.89 -8.28
C ARG A 15 -0.13 -0.36 -7.52
N ARG A 16 0.56 -0.20 -6.40
CA ARG A 16 1.05 -1.32 -5.56
C ARG A 16 -0.10 -2.15 -4.99
N LEU A 17 -1.13 -1.50 -4.45
CA LEU A 17 -2.31 -2.16 -3.90
C LEU A 17 -3.10 -2.91 -4.99
N THR A 18 -3.18 -2.35 -6.20
CA THR A 18 -3.77 -3.05 -7.35
C THR A 18 -2.99 -4.31 -7.71
N SER A 19 -1.66 -4.24 -7.74
CA SER A 19 -0.82 -5.41 -7.98
C SER A 19 -1.04 -6.48 -6.91
N ALA A 20 -1.03 -6.09 -5.64
CA ALA A 20 -1.25 -6.99 -4.50
C ALA A 20 -2.66 -7.60 -4.48
N ALA A 21 -3.68 -6.88 -4.96
CA ALA A 21 -5.04 -7.41 -5.08
C ALA A 21 -5.19 -8.47 -6.19
N ILE A 22 -4.34 -8.40 -7.22
CA ILE A 22 -4.30 -9.33 -8.36
C ILE A 22 -3.45 -10.57 -8.04
N GLU A 23 -2.41 -10.45 -7.21
CA GLU A 23 -1.58 -11.59 -6.81
C GLU A 23 -2.36 -12.62 -5.96
N GLU A 24 -2.53 -13.82 -6.49
CA GLU A 24 -3.22 -14.93 -5.81
C GLU A 24 -2.27 -15.78 -4.96
N VAL A 25 -1.56 -15.16 -4.02
CA VAL A 25 -0.74 -15.90 -3.06
C VAL A 25 -1.56 -16.17 -1.80
N GLY A 26 -1.41 -17.36 -1.21
CA GLY A 26 -2.17 -17.79 -0.03
C GLY A 26 -2.08 -16.81 1.17
N LEU A 27 -0.98 -16.06 1.30
CA LEU A 27 -0.82 -14.98 2.28
C LEU A 27 -1.74 -13.79 1.97
N LEU A 28 -1.76 -13.34 0.71
CA LEU A 28 -2.61 -12.24 0.24
C LEU A 28 -4.09 -12.61 0.30
N ARG A 29 -4.47 -13.88 0.10
CA ARG A 29 -5.88 -14.31 0.19
C ARG A 29 -6.54 -13.95 1.53
N ARG A 30 -5.80 -14.00 2.64
CA ARG A 30 -6.30 -13.58 3.96
C ARG A 30 -6.56 -12.08 4.04
N PHE A 31 -5.69 -11.29 3.42
CA PHE A 31 -5.71 -9.82 3.49
C PHE A 31 -6.36 -9.17 2.26
N LYS A 32 -6.84 -9.95 1.29
CA LYS A 32 -7.39 -9.45 0.02
C LYS A 32 -8.52 -8.43 0.24
N GLY A 33 -9.40 -8.68 1.21
CA GLY A 33 -10.45 -7.74 1.57
C GLY A 33 -9.92 -6.42 2.11
N ASP A 34 -8.89 -6.48 2.96
CA ASP A 34 -8.26 -5.28 3.54
C ASP A 34 -7.47 -4.49 2.49
N ILE A 35 -6.76 -5.18 1.58
CA ILE A 35 -6.03 -4.57 0.46
C ILE A 35 -6.98 -3.85 -0.50
N LEU A 36 -8.14 -4.47 -0.81
CA LEU A 36 -9.14 -3.85 -1.68
C LEU A 36 -9.75 -2.60 -1.04
N ARG A 37 -10.10 -2.64 0.25
CA ARG A 37 -10.60 -1.46 0.97
C ARG A 37 -9.56 -0.34 1.01
N LEU A 38 -8.31 -0.71 1.29
CA LEU A 38 -7.22 0.25 1.34
C LEU A 38 -6.99 0.91 -0.04
N LYS A 39 -7.12 0.13 -1.13
CA LYS A 39 -7.09 0.68 -2.49
C LYS A 39 -8.22 1.70 -2.70
N GLU A 40 -9.45 1.36 -2.33
CA GLU A 40 -10.61 2.26 -2.46
C GLU A 40 -10.42 3.55 -1.66
N ASP A 41 -9.83 3.49 -0.47
CA ASP A 41 -9.52 4.66 0.34
C ASP A 41 -8.48 5.56 -0.37
N PHE A 42 -7.41 4.96 -0.92
CA PHE A 42 -6.38 5.70 -1.67
C PHE A 42 -6.91 6.31 -2.98
N GLU A 43 -7.83 5.66 -3.67
CA GLU A 43 -8.52 6.21 -4.85
C GLU A 43 -9.39 7.42 -4.48
N GLN A 44 -10.12 7.36 -3.36
CA GLN A 44 -10.87 8.53 -2.86
C GLN A 44 -9.95 9.69 -2.49
N ILE A 45 -8.81 9.40 -1.86
CA ILE A 45 -7.78 10.38 -1.52
C ILE A 45 -7.22 11.05 -2.78
N GLN A 46 -6.96 10.28 -3.83
CA GLN A 46 -6.51 10.80 -5.12
C GLN A 46 -7.53 11.78 -5.71
N ALA A 47 -8.81 11.42 -5.70
CA ALA A 47 -9.87 12.29 -6.19
C ALA A 47 -9.96 13.61 -5.40
N VAL A 48 -9.85 13.57 -4.07
CA VAL A 48 -9.83 14.78 -3.22
C VAL A 48 -8.63 15.67 -3.52
N LEU A 49 -7.48 15.07 -3.80
CA LEU A 49 -6.27 15.79 -4.17
C LEU A 49 -6.40 16.50 -5.52
N GLU A 50 -6.91 15.81 -6.53
CA GLU A 50 -7.18 16.38 -7.86
C GLU A 50 -8.16 17.57 -7.76
N ASP A 51 -9.24 17.41 -7.00
CA ASP A 51 -10.21 18.47 -6.71
C ASP A 51 -9.60 19.69 -6.00
N ALA A 52 -8.68 19.46 -5.06
CA ALA A 52 -8.03 20.52 -4.30
C ALA A 52 -7.01 21.29 -5.15
N GLU A 53 -6.28 20.59 -6.02
CA GLU A 53 -5.34 21.19 -6.97
C GLU A 53 -6.06 22.08 -7.99
N GLU A 54 -7.16 21.58 -8.58
CA GLU A 54 -7.98 22.35 -9.54
C GLU A 54 -8.55 23.63 -8.91
N LYS A 55 -8.96 23.56 -7.64
CA LYS A 55 -9.53 24.70 -6.90
C LYS A 55 -8.47 25.59 -6.24
N HIS A 56 -7.18 25.29 -6.40
CA HIS A 56 -6.05 25.97 -5.77
C HIS A 56 -6.20 26.17 -4.25
N ILE A 57 -6.81 25.21 -3.55
CA ILE A 57 -7.10 25.29 -2.11
C ILE A 57 -5.81 25.16 -1.31
N LYS A 58 -5.47 26.18 -0.52
CA LYS A 58 -4.28 26.21 0.37
C LYS A 58 -4.68 26.34 1.83
N GLU A 59 -5.29 25.29 2.38
CA GLU A 59 -5.66 25.26 3.79
C GLU A 59 -4.61 24.51 4.64
N LYS A 60 -4.29 25.04 5.82
CA LYS A 60 -3.39 24.36 6.77
C LYS A 60 -3.92 22.99 7.19
N ALA A 61 -5.25 22.81 7.18
CA ALA A 61 -5.89 21.52 7.45
C ALA A 61 -5.54 20.49 6.37
N VAL A 62 -5.55 20.89 5.10
CA VAL A 62 -5.14 20.05 3.95
C VAL A 62 -3.65 19.70 4.09
N GLU A 63 -2.78 20.67 4.38
CA GLU A 63 -1.34 20.37 4.56
C GLU A 63 -1.09 19.35 5.69
N LEU A 64 -1.78 19.49 6.83
CA LEU A 64 -1.65 18.55 7.94
C LEU A 64 -2.17 17.16 7.57
N TRP A 65 -3.29 17.10 6.86
CA TRP A 65 -3.86 15.84 6.38
C TRP A 65 -2.92 15.13 5.40
N LEU A 66 -2.31 15.86 4.46
CA LEU A 66 -1.32 15.32 3.51
C LEU A 66 -0.07 14.75 4.18
N ARG A 67 0.41 15.40 5.25
CA ARG A 67 1.54 14.86 6.04
C ARG A 67 1.19 13.54 6.71
N ARG A 68 -0.03 13.42 7.23
CA ARG A 68 -0.53 12.17 7.85
C ARG A 68 -0.68 11.08 6.80
N LEU A 69 -1.23 11.43 5.64
CA LEU A 69 -1.38 10.53 4.51
C LEU A 69 -0.02 9.95 4.08
N ARG A 70 1.00 10.80 3.87
CA ARG A 70 2.36 10.32 3.57
C ARG A 70 2.87 9.32 4.61
N SER A 71 2.71 9.63 5.89
CA SER A 71 3.16 8.73 6.95
C SER A 71 2.40 7.41 6.95
N ALA A 72 1.11 7.41 6.59
CA ALA A 72 0.32 6.19 6.47
C ALA A 72 0.73 5.37 5.23
N SER A 73 0.94 6.02 4.08
CA SER A 73 1.40 5.35 2.85
C SER A 73 2.70 4.58 3.08
N LEU A 74 3.70 5.20 3.72
CA LEU A 74 4.97 4.54 4.01
C LEU A 74 4.81 3.27 4.85
N LYS A 75 3.93 3.29 5.86
CA LYS A 75 3.64 2.11 6.67
C LYS A 75 2.98 0.99 5.87
N VAL A 76 2.15 1.34 4.89
CA VAL A 76 1.51 0.37 4.01
C VAL A 76 2.55 -0.21 3.04
N GLU A 77 3.47 0.60 2.52
CA GLU A 77 4.59 0.10 1.71
C GLU A 77 5.43 -0.92 2.48
N ASP A 78 5.80 -0.62 3.73
CA ASP A 78 6.55 -1.55 4.58
C ASP A 78 5.82 -2.90 4.72
N VAL A 79 4.52 -2.88 5.00
CA VAL A 79 3.71 -4.11 5.15
C VAL A 79 3.59 -4.87 3.82
N LEU A 80 3.44 -4.18 2.69
CA LEU A 80 3.39 -4.82 1.38
C LEU A 80 4.74 -5.45 1.00
N ASP A 81 5.85 -4.82 1.38
CA ASP A 81 7.20 -5.33 1.13
C ASP A 81 7.49 -6.58 1.99
N ASP A 82 7.05 -6.58 3.25
CA ASP A 82 7.08 -7.77 4.12
C ASP A 82 6.26 -8.91 3.49
N ILE A 83 5.01 -8.66 3.08
CA ILE A 83 4.19 -9.70 2.44
C ILE A 83 4.84 -10.25 1.16
N SER A 84 5.45 -9.38 0.37
CA SER A 84 6.14 -9.75 -0.87
C SER A 84 7.38 -10.63 -0.58
N THR A 85 8.14 -10.28 0.44
CA THR A 85 9.31 -11.03 0.90
C THR A 85 8.92 -12.42 1.37
N GLU A 86 7.89 -12.52 2.22
CA GLU A 86 7.39 -13.77 2.76
C GLU A 86 6.84 -14.68 1.66
N THR A 87 6.14 -14.09 0.69
CA THR A 87 5.67 -14.77 -0.51
C THR A 87 6.83 -15.38 -1.29
N LEU A 88 7.87 -14.61 -1.60
CA LEU A 88 9.05 -15.08 -2.33
C LEU A 88 9.76 -16.21 -1.57
N LEU A 89 9.94 -16.07 -0.26
CA LEU A 89 10.53 -17.10 0.60
C LEU A 89 9.71 -18.40 0.60
N GLN A 90 8.38 -18.31 0.63
CA GLN A 90 7.51 -19.49 0.52
C GLN A 90 7.65 -20.19 -0.83
N HIS A 91 7.74 -19.44 -1.93
CA HIS A 91 7.98 -20.00 -3.27
C HIS A 91 9.33 -20.70 -3.35
N LEU A 92 10.41 -20.06 -2.91
CA LEU A 92 11.75 -20.65 -2.88
C LEU A 92 11.83 -21.90 -2.00
N ASN A 93 11.16 -21.91 -0.84
CA ASN A 93 11.12 -23.08 0.04
C ASN A 93 10.37 -24.26 -0.57
N LYS A 94 9.29 -23.99 -1.32
CA LYS A 94 8.57 -25.02 -2.09
C LYS A 94 9.44 -25.58 -3.21
N GLU A 95 10.18 -24.73 -3.92
CA GLU A 95 11.10 -25.14 -4.99
C GLU A 95 12.32 -25.91 -4.48
N LYS A 96 12.83 -25.57 -3.29
CA LYS A 96 13.99 -26.23 -2.67
C LYS A 96 13.63 -27.43 -1.78
N GLY A 97 12.34 -27.71 -1.54
CA GLY A 97 11.90 -28.77 -0.63
C GLY A 97 12.29 -28.56 0.84
N ILE A 98 12.73 -27.36 1.23
CA ILE A 98 13.21 -27.05 2.58
C ILE A 98 12.01 -26.63 3.43
N LYS A 99 11.50 -27.55 4.27
CA LYS A 99 10.55 -27.24 5.34
C LYS A 99 11.33 -26.64 6.52
N TYR A 100 11.24 -25.34 6.74
CA TYR A 100 11.61 -24.79 8.04
C TYR A 100 10.54 -25.17 9.05
N LYS A 101 10.85 -26.11 9.93
CA LYS A 101 10.13 -26.31 11.20
C LYS A 101 10.41 -25.08 12.05
N VAL A 102 9.42 -24.23 12.25
CA VAL A 102 9.47 -23.27 13.37
C VAL A 102 9.15 -24.09 14.62
N GLU A 103 10.18 -24.58 15.29
CA GLU A 103 10.04 -25.11 16.65
C GLU A 103 9.74 -23.91 17.56
N ASN A 104 8.48 -23.81 18.01
CA ASN A 104 8.15 -22.99 19.16
C ASN A 104 8.77 -23.66 20.40
N VAL A 105 9.64 -22.93 21.08
CA VAL A 105 10.02 -23.16 22.48
C VAL A 105 8.90 -22.66 23.38
#